data_AF-A0A562IG31-F1
#
_entry.id   AF-A0A562IG31-F1
#
_cell.length_a   1.000
_cell.length_b   1.000
_cell.length_c   1.000
_cell.angle_alpha   90.00
_cell.angle_beta   90.00
_cell.angle_gamma   90.00
#
_symmetry.space_group_name_H-M   'P 1'
#
loop_
_entity.id
_entity.type
_entity.pdbx_description
1 polymer ?
#
loop_
_entity_poly.entity_id
_entity_poly.type
_entity_poly.pdbx_seq_one_letter_code
_entity_poly.pdbx_strand_id
1 'polypeptide(L)'
;MAFGPLLPADQQRVFFRHLHVLAERSAAGRQPNVLLHRQACFLAGMDPTGTCAAWLAHSCARRAHRAIAVRTWSPLWPDARSVVTSLANQGNPEPLRDFIARAHPDDACERAALNYSAYWVGEIPYRQRDDSFMPAPLSGWRGSRLLRHLVQRLDASHPFVDLNIHNVWALLTARRGLALDEPDTGRTLLERSTALLDSGGVSAQSRRELTSIVYSLRADGLTGTGTGR
;
A
#
# COMPACT_ATOMS: atom_id res chain seq x y z
N MET A 1 12.40 24.99 -5.82
CA MET A 1 11.69 23.84 -6.40
C MET A 1 12.26 23.61 -7.79
N ALA A 2 12.91 22.48 -8.04
CA ALA A 2 13.41 22.14 -9.37
C ALA A 2 12.33 21.35 -10.10
N PHE A 3 11.80 21.90 -11.20
CA PHE A 3 10.98 21.14 -12.12
C PHE A 3 11.91 20.20 -12.89
N GLY A 4 11.73 18.89 -12.72
CA GLY A 4 12.42 17.90 -13.55
C GLY A 4 12.01 18.05 -15.02
N PRO A 5 12.81 17.53 -15.96
CA PRO A 5 12.44 17.55 -17.37
C PRO A 5 11.10 16.83 -17.57
N LEU A 6 10.15 17.51 -18.22
CA LEU A 6 8.85 16.95 -18.57
C LEU A 6 8.93 16.33 -19.98
N LEU A 7 8.38 15.12 -20.12
CA LEU A 7 8.21 14.51 -21.43
C LEU A 7 7.11 15.25 -22.22
N PRO A 8 7.35 15.60 -23.50
CA PRO A 8 6.29 15.98 -24.42
C PRO A 8 5.17 14.94 -24.49
N ALA A 9 3.93 15.37 -24.77
CA ALA A 9 2.74 14.51 -24.71
C ALA A 9 2.78 13.31 -25.67
N ASP A 10 3.45 13.42 -26.81
CA ASP A 10 3.71 12.32 -27.73
C ASP A 10 4.70 11.30 -27.13
N GLN A 11 5.80 11.77 -26.52
CA GLN A 11 6.77 10.90 -25.85
C GLN A 11 6.15 10.21 -24.62
N GLN A 12 5.30 10.91 -23.88
CA GLN A 12 4.57 10.35 -22.74
C GLN A 12 3.63 9.21 -23.19
N ARG A 13 2.87 9.40 -24.28
CA ARG A 13 2.02 8.34 -24.86
C ARG A 13 2.85 7.13 -25.32
N VAL A 14 3.98 7.36 -25.97
CA VAL A 14 4.89 6.28 -26.40
C VAL A 14 5.45 5.53 -25.20
N PHE A 15 5.84 6.23 -24.15
CA PHE A 15 6.34 5.64 -22.90
C PHE A 15 5.31 4.69 -22.27
N PHE A 16 4.08 5.14 -22.04
CA PHE A 16 3.03 4.30 -21.44
C PHE A 16 2.65 3.12 -22.33
N ARG A 17 2.64 3.29 -23.65
CA ARG A 17 2.46 2.17 -24.59
C ARG A 17 3.58 1.13 -24.47
N HIS A 18 4.83 1.55 -24.28
CA HIS A 18 5.93 0.61 -24.06
C HIS A 18 5.82 -0.12 -22.73
N LEU A 19 5.30 0.51 -21.68
CA LEU A 19 5.03 -0.16 -20.40
C LEU A 19 4.01 -1.29 -20.54
N HIS A 20 2.96 -1.12 -21.36
CA HIS A 20 2.03 -2.22 -21.66
C HIS A 20 2.75 -3.42 -22.28
N VAL A 21 3.55 -3.17 -23.32
CA VAL A 21 4.29 -4.22 -24.03
C VAL A 21 5.28 -4.92 -23.10
N LEU A 22 5.96 -4.16 -22.24
CA LEU A 22 6.91 -4.68 -21.27
C LEU A 22 6.23 -5.57 -20.23
N ALA A 23 5.10 -5.14 -19.69
CA ALA A 23 4.30 -5.92 -18.76
C ALA A 23 3.84 -7.23 -19.42
N GLU A 24 3.20 -7.18 -20.58
CA GLU A 24 2.74 -8.41 -21.27
C GLU A 24 3.89 -9.39 -21.58
N ARG A 25 5.05 -8.89 -22.01
CA ARG A 25 6.22 -9.74 -22.29
C ARG A 25 6.86 -10.33 -21.04
N SER A 26 7.00 -9.55 -19.97
CA SER A 26 7.58 -10.02 -18.70
C SER A 26 6.69 -11.06 -18.01
N ALA A 27 5.38 -10.97 -18.27
CA ALA A 27 4.38 -11.95 -17.89
C ALA A 27 4.38 -13.24 -18.73
N ALA A 28 4.91 -13.18 -19.96
CA ALA A 28 4.83 -14.28 -20.92
C ALA A 28 6.03 -15.23 -20.76
N GLY A 29 5.77 -16.54 -20.88
CA GLY A 29 6.80 -17.58 -20.88
C GLY A 29 6.72 -18.56 -19.71
N ARG A 30 7.61 -19.56 -19.71
CA ARG A 30 7.66 -20.61 -18.67
C ARG A 30 8.22 -20.11 -17.34
N GLN A 31 9.02 -19.05 -17.35
CA GLN A 31 9.58 -18.38 -16.18
C GLN A 31 9.30 -16.88 -16.28
N PRO A 32 8.17 -16.39 -15.74
CA PRO A 32 7.81 -14.98 -15.82
C PRO A 32 8.78 -14.12 -14.99
N ASN A 33 9.13 -12.94 -15.51
CA ASN A 33 9.91 -11.94 -14.78
C ASN A 33 8.96 -11.05 -13.96
N VAL A 34 8.58 -11.56 -12.79
CA VAL A 34 7.58 -10.94 -11.90
C VAL A 34 7.99 -9.55 -11.41
N LEU A 35 9.29 -9.32 -11.17
CA LEU A 35 9.82 -8.01 -10.78
C LEU A 35 9.64 -6.96 -11.89
N LEU A 36 9.93 -7.34 -13.12
CA LEU A 36 9.78 -6.44 -14.27
C LEU A 36 8.30 -6.16 -14.56
N HIS A 37 7.46 -7.19 -14.45
CA HIS A 37 6.00 -7.07 -14.61
C HIS A 37 5.41 -6.07 -13.62
N ARG A 38 5.67 -6.23 -12.32
CA ARG A 38 5.12 -5.34 -11.31
C ARG A 38 5.59 -3.89 -11.47
N GLN A 39 6.85 -3.67 -11.86
CA GLN A 39 7.40 -2.32 -12.08
C GLN A 39 6.71 -1.65 -13.27
N ALA A 40 6.51 -2.40 -14.35
CA ALA A 40 5.80 -1.91 -15.52
C ALA A 40 4.34 -1.55 -15.20
N CYS A 41 3.63 -2.41 -14.45
CA CYS A 41 2.26 -2.14 -14.01
C CYS A 41 2.16 -0.92 -13.09
N PHE A 42 3.05 -0.82 -12.09
CA PHE A 42 3.09 0.33 -11.17
C PHE A 42 3.29 1.66 -11.92
N LEU A 43 4.25 1.70 -12.85
CA LEU A 43 4.50 2.90 -13.65
C LEU A 43 3.31 3.21 -14.57
N ALA A 44 2.68 2.20 -15.16
CA ALA A 44 1.47 2.39 -15.99
C ALA A 44 0.30 2.95 -15.17
N GLY A 45 0.22 2.63 -13.87
CA GLY A 45 -0.74 3.23 -12.94
C GLY A 45 -0.59 4.76 -12.78
N MET A 46 0.54 5.34 -13.21
CA MET A 46 0.77 6.79 -13.19
C MET A 46 0.41 7.50 -14.50
N ASP A 47 -0.22 6.80 -15.46
CA ASP A 47 -0.71 7.40 -16.70
C ASP A 47 -1.80 8.45 -16.42
N PRO A 48 -1.55 9.75 -16.69
CA PRO A 48 -2.54 10.79 -16.43
C PRO A 48 -3.70 10.78 -17.42
N THR A 49 -3.59 10.10 -18.57
CA THR A 49 -4.66 10.04 -19.57
C THR A 49 -5.66 8.92 -19.30
N GLY A 50 -5.41 8.08 -18.28
CA GLY A 50 -6.26 6.94 -17.94
C GLY A 50 -6.30 5.83 -19.00
N THR A 51 -5.45 5.91 -20.03
CA THR A 51 -5.43 4.96 -21.14
C THR A 51 -4.96 3.58 -20.68
N CYS A 52 -4.08 3.53 -19.67
CA CYS A 52 -3.65 2.29 -19.05
C CYS A 52 -4.73 1.62 -18.19
N ALA A 53 -5.76 2.34 -17.72
CA ALA A 53 -6.70 1.84 -16.71
C ALA A 53 -7.51 0.61 -17.18
N ALA A 54 -8.05 0.65 -18.40
CA ALA A 54 -8.82 -0.47 -18.96
C ALA A 54 -7.95 -1.73 -19.15
N TRP A 55 -6.72 -1.55 -19.60
CA TRP A 55 -5.75 -2.64 -19.76
C TRP A 55 -5.34 -3.22 -18.39
N LEU A 56 -5.02 -2.38 -17.41
CA LEU A 56 -4.75 -2.79 -16.02
C LEU A 56 -5.96 -3.51 -15.40
N ALA A 57 -7.20 -3.15 -15.75
CA ALA A 57 -8.36 -3.87 -15.23
C ALA A 57 -8.45 -5.27 -15.85
N HIS A 58 -8.25 -5.38 -17.17
CA HIS A 58 -8.49 -6.61 -17.93
C HIS A 58 -7.37 -7.65 -17.81
N SER A 59 -6.11 -7.24 -17.87
CA SER A 59 -4.94 -8.14 -17.85
C SER A 59 -4.60 -8.64 -16.44
N CYS A 60 -5.14 -7.99 -15.41
CA CYS A 60 -4.50 -7.94 -14.11
C CYS A 60 -5.45 -8.37 -12.98
N ALA A 61 -6.78 -8.18 -13.10
CA ALA A 61 -7.76 -8.78 -12.19
C ALA A 61 -7.69 -10.32 -12.13
N ARG A 62 -7.51 -10.98 -13.29
CA ARG A 62 -7.31 -12.45 -13.36
C ARG A 62 -6.05 -12.91 -12.64
N ARG A 63 -5.00 -12.09 -12.64
CA ARG A 63 -3.70 -12.39 -12.01
C ARG A 63 -3.74 -12.17 -10.51
N ALA A 64 -4.30 -11.05 -10.07
CA ALA A 64 -4.53 -10.76 -8.66
C ALA A 64 -5.35 -11.87 -7.99
N HIS A 65 -6.41 -12.35 -8.64
CA HIS A 65 -7.22 -13.45 -8.11
C HIS A 65 -6.42 -14.76 -7.94
N ARG A 66 -5.51 -15.08 -8.85
CA ARG A 66 -4.62 -16.26 -8.73
C ARG A 66 -3.60 -16.10 -7.61
N ALA A 67 -3.05 -14.90 -7.42
CA ALA A 67 -2.11 -14.62 -6.34
C ALA A 67 -2.78 -14.71 -4.96
N ILE A 68 -4.03 -14.26 -4.86
CA ILE A 68 -4.85 -14.31 -3.64
C ILE A 68 -5.28 -15.75 -3.30
N ALA A 69 -5.29 -16.68 -4.26
CA ALA A 69 -5.57 -18.10 -3.99
C ALA A 69 -4.43 -18.81 -3.21
N VAL A 70 -3.25 -18.20 -3.11
CA VAL A 70 -2.12 -18.76 -2.35
C VAL A 70 -2.34 -18.49 -0.86
N ARG A 71 -2.23 -19.54 -0.04
CA ARG A 71 -2.51 -19.49 1.41
C ARG A 71 -1.39 -18.91 2.28
N THR A 72 -0.29 -18.50 1.65
CA THR A 72 0.88 -17.92 2.32
C THR A 72 1.61 -17.00 1.35
N TRP A 73 2.64 -16.31 1.83
CA TRP A 73 3.43 -15.41 1.01
C TRP A 73 4.06 -16.11 -0.20
N SER A 74 4.04 -15.44 -1.35
CA SER A 74 4.75 -15.86 -2.55
C SER A 74 5.23 -14.64 -3.35
N PRO A 75 6.17 -14.78 -4.29
CA PRO A 75 6.58 -13.69 -5.18
C PRO A 75 5.45 -13.12 -6.05
N LEU A 76 4.33 -13.84 -6.22
CA LEU A 76 3.15 -13.34 -6.91
C LEU A 76 2.37 -12.31 -6.07
N TRP A 77 2.56 -12.30 -4.76
CA TRP A 77 1.90 -11.38 -3.85
C TRP A 77 2.28 -9.91 -4.11
N PRO A 78 3.57 -9.50 -4.17
CA PRO A 78 3.91 -8.11 -4.42
C PRO A 78 3.59 -7.66 -5.85
N ASP A 79 3.50 -8.60 -6.79
CA ASP A 79 2.99 -8.35 -8.14
C ASP A 79 1.52 -7.96 -8.11
N ALA A 80 0.68 -8.79 -7.50
CA ALA A 80 -0.74 -8.50 -7.32
C ALA A 80 -0.98 -7.19 -6.57
N ARG A 81 -0.22 -6.93 -5.48
CA ARG A 81 -0.28 -5.66 -4.76
C ARG A 81 -0.02 -4.46 -5.67
N SER A 82 1.02 -4.52 -6.51
CA SER A 82 1.39 -3.42 -7.41
C SER A 82 0.32 -3.14 -8.46
N VAL A 83 -0.34 -4.18 -8.94
CA VAL A 83 -1.45 -4.09 -9.88
C VAL A 83 -2.66 -3.41 -9.24
N VAL A 84 -3.08 -3.86 -8.06
CA VAL A 84 -4.29 -3.31 -7.41
C VAL A 84 -4.06 -1.88 -6.91
N THR A 85 -2.85 -1.53 -6.49
CA THR A 85 -2.52 -0.12 -6.18
C THR A 85 -2.51 0.73 -7.44
N SER A 86 -2.09 0.21 -8.59
CA SER A 86 -2.17 0.93 -9.87
C SER A 86 -3.62 1.22 -10.26
N LEU A 87 -4.52 0.26 -10.07
CA LEU A 87 -5.96 0.43 -10.30
C LEU A 87 -6.59 1.45 -9.36
N ALA A 88 -6.23 1.40 -8.07
CA ALA A 88 -6.68 2.40 -7.10
C ALA A 88 -6.20 3.80 -7.49
N ASN A 89 -4.95 3.95 -7.94
CA ASN A 89 -4.41 5.22 -8.41
C ASN A 89 -5.16 5.77 -9.64
N GLN A 90 -5.72 4.89 -10.46
CA GLN A 90 -6.57 5.20 -11.61
C GLN A 90 -8.05 5.42 -11.24
N GLY A 91 -8.37 5.49 -9.94
CA GLY A 91 -9.71 5.79 -9.43
C GLY A 91 -10.60 4.58 -9.17
N ASN A 92 -10.09 3.34 -9.30
CA ASN A 92 -10.84 2.13 -8.97
C ASN A 92 -10.31 1.48 -7.68
N PRO A 93 -10.92 1.76 -6.50
CA PRO A 93 -10.44 1.26 -5.21
C PRO A 93 -10.83 -0.20 -4.92
N GLU A 94 -11.83 -0.76 -5.60
CA GLU A 94 -12.41 -2.07 -5.26
C GLU A 94 -11.40 -3.23 -5.37
N PRO A 95 -10.55 -3.33 -6.41
CA PRO A 95 -9.52 -4.38 -6.46
C PRO A 95 -8.54 -4.33 -5.29
N LEU A 96 -8.23 -3.12 -4.80
CA LEU A 96 -7.34 -2.95 -3.64
C LEU A 96 -8.03 -3.38 -2.35
N ARG A 97 -9.32 -3.08 -2.19
CA ARG A 97 -10.14 -3.53 -1.05
C ARG A 97 -10.27 -5.05 -1.01
N ASP A 98 -10.54 -5.68 -2.16
CA ASP A 98 -10.60 -7.14 -2.27
C ASP A 98 -9.25 -7.80 -1.95
N PHE A 99 -8.15 -7.20 -2.42
CA PHE A 99 -6.80 -7.64 -2.07
C PHE A 99 -6.55 -7.57 -0.55
N ILE A 100 -6.83 -6.44 0.10
CA ILE A 100 -6.63 -6.28 1.56
C ILE A 100 -7.41 -7.33 2.34
N ALA A 101 -8.64 -7.64 1.91
CA ALA A 101 -9.50 -8.61 2.59
C ALA A 101 -9.02 -10.06 2.51
N ARG A 102 -8.16 -10.40 1.53
CA ARG A 102 -7.83 -11.80 1.22
C ARG A 102 -6.33 -12.11 1.15
N ALA A 103 -5.49 -11.10 0.94
CA ALA A 103 -4.06 -11.28 0.69
C ALA A 103 -3.24 -11.49 1.98
N HIS A 104 -3.88 -11.49 3.15
CA HIS A 104 -3.25 -11.61 4.47
C HIS A 104 -3.77 -12.84 5.25
N PRO A 105 -3.70 -14.07 4.70
CA PRO A 105 -4.20 -15.27 5.37
C PRO A 105 -3.34 -15.74 6.55
N ASP A 106 -2.09 -15.28 6.65
CA ASP A 106 -1.14 -15.66 7.70
C ASP A 106 -0.18 -14.51 8.08
N ASP A 107 0.57 -14.71 9.16
CA ASP A 107 1.56 -13.73 9.64
C ASP A 107 2.67 -13.45 8.63
N ALA A 108 2.97 -14.39 7.72
CA ALA A 108 4.02 -14.20 6.72
C ALA A 108 3.61 -13.15 5.69
N CYS A 109 2.36 -13.17 5.24
CA CYS A 109 1.79 -12.13 4.38
C CYS A 109 1.71 -10.77 5.08
N GLU A 110 1.34 -10.74 6.36
CA GLU A 110 1.33 -9.49 7.14
C GLU A 110 2.73 -8.87 7.26
N ARG A 111 3.73 -9.69 7.61
CA ARG A 111 5.13 -9.24 7.63
C ARG A 111 5.59 -8.76 6.26
N ALA A 112 5.20 -9.47 5.19
CA ALA A 112 5.52 -9.07 3.82
C ALA A 112 4.96 -7.70 3.46
N ALA A 113 3.72 -7.40 3.83
CA ALA A 113 3.13 -6.08 3.60
C ALA A 113 3.87 -4.97 4.35
N LEU A 114 4.25 -5.21 5.60
CA LEU A 114 4.99 -4.25 6.42
C LEU A 114 6.42 -4.06 5.93
N ASN A 115 7.16 -5.13 5.63
CA ASN A 115 8.52 -5.05 5.09
C ASN A 115 8.56 -4.40 3.69
N TYR A 116 7.59 -4.71 2.83
CA TYR A 116 7.43 -4.03 1.54
C TYR A 116 7.27 -2.52 1.73
N SER A 117 6.35 -2.12 2.61
CA SER A 117 6.07 -0.70 2.86
C SER A 117 7.27 0.00 3.51
N ALA A 118 7.91 -0.62 4.51
CA ALA A 118 9.11 -0.13 5.16
C ALA A 118 10.29 0.05 4.18
N TYR A 119 10.44 -0.85 3.22
CA TYR A 119 11.44 -0.73 2.15
C TYR A 119 11.20 0.50 1.28
N TRP A 120 9.96 0.68 0.80
CA TRP A 120 9.63 1.80 -0.10
C TRP A 120 9.68 3.17 0.55
N VAL A 121 9.39 3.29 1.85
CA VAL A 121 9.52 4.57 2.57
C VAL A 121 10.97 4.87 2.97
N GLY A 122 11.90 3.94 2.72
CA GLY A 122 13.31 4.05 3.08
C GLY A 122 13.60 3.84 4.56
N GLU A 123 12.73 3.14 5.29
CA GLU A 123 12.97 2.72 6.68
C GLU A 123 13.92 1.51 6.73
N ILE A 124 13.83 0.60 5.76
CA ILE A 124 14.86 -0.43 5.54
C ILE A 124 15.96 0.20 4.67
N PRO A 125 17.19 0.37 5.19
CA PRO A 125 18.23 1.16 4.51
C PRO A 125 18.97 0.37 3.42
N TYR A 126 18.87 -0.96 3.43
CA TYR A 126 19.61 -1.83 2.52
C TYR A 126 18.83 -2.13 1.26
N ARG A 127 19.50 -2.05 0.11
CA ARG A 127 18.95 -2.49 -1.18
C ARG A 127 18.69 -3.98 -1.15
N GLN A 128 17.47 -4.38 -1.50
CA GLN A 128 17.07 -5.77 -1.60
C GLN A 128 17.20 -6.23 -3.06
N ARG A 129 17.79 -7.42 -3.27
CA ARG A 129 18.04 -7.97 -4.62
C ARG A 129 16.81 -8.61 -5.24
N ASP A 130 15.95 -9.17 -4.40
CA ASP A 130 14.71 -9.84 -4.76
C ASP A 130 13.69 -9.65 -3.62
N ASP A 131 12.58 -10.38 -3.68
CA ASP A 131 11.46 -10.24 -2.74
C ASP A 131 11.57 -11.14 -1.50
N SER A 132 12.61 -11.97 -1.38
CA SER A 132 12.76 -12.95 -0.30
C SER A 132 12.86 -12.32 1.10
N PHE A 133 13.20 -11.03 1.18
CA PHE A 133 13.22 -10.28 2.44
C PHE A 133 11.81 -9.99 3.00
N MET A 134 10.77 -10.00 2.16
CA MET A 134 9.44 -9.58 2.56
C MET A 134 8.85 -10.42 3.72
N PRO A 135 8.82 -11.77 3.67
CA PRO A 135 8.24 -12.56 4.76
C PRO A 135 9.13 -12.62 6.03
N ALA A 136 10.33 -12.03 6.01
CA ALA A 136 11.30 -12.09 7.09
C ALA A 136 10.80 -11.40 8.38
N PRO A 137 11.33 -11.76 9.56
CA PRO A 137 11.01 -11.10 10.82
C PRO A 137 11.23 -9.58 10.77
N LEU A 138 10.42 -8.82 11.51
CA LEU A 138 10.44 -7.34 11.49
C LEU A 138 11.62 -6.72 12.28
N SER A 139 12.58 -7.51 12.76
CA SER A 139 13.64 -7.06 13.68
C SER A 139 14.66 -6.08 13.05
N GLY A 140 14.67 -5.94 11.72
CA GLY A 140 15.64 -5.12 10.99
C GLY A 140 15.36 -3.61 10.93
N TRP A 141 14.25 -3.13 11.51
CA TRP A 141 13.84 -1.71 11.47
C TRP A 141 12.95 -1.33 12.66
N ARG A 142 12.76 -0.03 12.95
CA ARG A 142 12.05 0.45 14.17
C ARG A 142 10.57 0.74 13.93
N GLY A 143 10.23 1.27 12.76
CA GLY A 143 8.88 1.51 12.30
C GLY A 143 8.34 2.91 12.53
N SER A 144 9.08 3.78 13.22
CA SER A 144 8.67 5.17 13.43
C SER A 144 8.54 5.95 12.12
N ARG A 145 9.46 5.76 11.16
CA ARG A 145 9.37 6.41 9.84
C ARG A 145 8.19 5.90 9.02
N LEU A 146 7.93 4.59 9.07
CA LEU A 146 6.77 3.99 8.41
C LEU A 146 5.47 4.52 9.01
N LEU A 147 5.35 4.52 10.35
CA LEU A 147 4.17 5.04 11.04
C LEU A 147 3.91 6.50 10.63
N ARG A 148 4.92 7.37 10.73
CA ARG A 148 4.80 8.78 10.35
C ARG A 148 4.37 8.95 8.89
N HIS A 149 4.96 8.18 7.99
CA HIS A 149 4.61 8.20 6.57
C HIS A 149 3.16 7.80 6.32
N LEU A 150 2.68 6.73 6.97
CA LEU A 150 1.31 6.25 6.81
C LEU A 150 0.31 7.25 7.39
N VAL A 151 0.57 7.78 8.60
CA VAL A 151 -0.27 8.77 9.28
C VAL A 151 -0.46 10.03 8.43
N GLN A 152 0.61 10.52 7.78
CA GLN A 152 0.53 11.67 6.88
C GLN A 152 -0.39 11.45 5.67
N ARG A 153 -0.66 10.19 5.30
CA ARG A 153 -1.47 9.78 4.15
C ARG A 153 -2.81 9.16 4.55
N LEU A 154 -3.21 9.30 5.82
CA LEU A 154 -4.56 9.03 6.27
C LEU A 154 -5.44 10.23 5.91
N ASP A 155 -5.99 10.17 4.71
CA ASP A 155 -6.87 11.17 4.11
C ASP A 155 -7.90 10.47 3.21
N ALA A 156 -9.18 10.87 3.28
CA ALA A 156 -10.27 10.19 2.57
C ALA A 156 -10.15 10.29 1.04
N SER A 157 -9.46 11.31 0.52
CA SER A 157 -9.22 11.49 -0.91
C SER A 157 -8.00 10.70 -1.41
N HIS A 158 -7.20 10.14 -0.50
CA HIS A 158 -5.98 9.43 -0.89
C HIS A 158 -6.32 8.06 -1.52
N PRO A 159 -5.86 7.75 -2.74
CA PRO A 159 -6.22 6.50 -3.45
C PRO A 159 -5.92 5.21 -2.68
N PHE A 160 -4.93 5.27 -1.79
CA PHE A 160 -4.50 4.13 -0.96
C PHE A 160 -4.95 4.24 0.50
N VAL A 161 -5.99 5.00 0.82
CA VAL A 161 -6.44 5.22 2.20
C VAL A 161 -6.73 3.90 2.94
N ASP A 162 -7.49 2.99 2.32
CA ASP A 162 -7.81 1.67 2.91
C ASP A 162 -6.53 0.85 3.17
N LEU A 163 -5.56 0.90 2.24
CA LEU A 163 -4.27 0.23 2.40
C LEU A 163 -3.41 0.85 3.51
N ASN A 164 -3.41 2.18 3.61
CA ASN A 164 -2.67 2.89 4.65
C ASN A 164 -3.25 2.56 6.04
N ILE A 165 -4.58 2.53 6.17
CA ILE A 165 -5.27 2.14 7.40
C ILE A 165 -4.87 0.73 7.81
N HIS A 166 -4.96 -0.23 6.88
CA HIS A 166 -4.61 -1.62 7.15
C HIS A 166 -3.14 -1.76 7.59
N ASN A 167 -2.20 -1.11 6.89
CA ASN A 167 -0.79 -1.14 7.28
C ASN A 167 -0.53 -0.50 8.66
N VAL A 168 -1.25 0.56 9.04
CA VAL A 168 -1.14 1.16 10.39
C VAL A 168 -1.64 0.16 11.44
N TRP A 169 -2.82 -0.43 11.21
CA TRP A 169 -3.40 -1.41 12.12
C TRP A 169 -2.47 -2.63 12.31
N ALA A 170 -1.94 -3.18 11.22
CA ALA A 170 -1.00 -4.30 11.26
C ALA A 170 0.31 -3.91 11.98
N LEU A 171 0.83 -2.70 11.73
CA LEU A 171 2.05 -2.21 12.37
C LEU A 171 1.88 -2.05 13.89
N LEU A 172 0.78 -1.47 14.35
CA LEU A 172 0.50 -1.29 15.78
C LEU A 172 0.19 -2.62 16.47
N THR A 173 -0.45 -3.56 15.77
CA THR A 173 -0.64 -4.92 16.27
C THR A 173 0.70 -5.62 16.49
N ALA A 174 1.64 -5.46 15.56
CA ALA A 174 2.99 -6.01 15.67
C ALA A 174 3.89 -5.24 16.66
N ARG A 175 3.62 -3.95 16.91
CA ARG A 175 4.44 -3.05 17.73
C ARG A 175 3.58 -2.10 18.58
N ARG A 176 2.98 -2.63 19.65
CA ARG A 176 2.03 -1.89 20.50
C ARG A 176 2.60 -0.60 21.08
N GLY A 177 3.88 -0.58 21.48
CA GLY A 177 4.52 0.62 22.06
C GLY A 177 4.81 1.75 21.08
N LEU A 178 4.70 1.51 19.76
CA LEU A 178 5.21 2.44 18.76
C LEU A 178 4.50 3.81 18.76
N ALA A 179 3.19 3.82 19.03
CA ALA A 179 2.43 5.07 19.10
C ALA A 179 2.70 5.87 20.39
N LEU A 180 3.09 5.19 21.47
CA LEU A 180 3.47 5.80 22.74
C LEU A 180 4.88 6.36 22.71
N ASP A 181 5.79 5.69 22.01
CA ASP A 181 7.17 6.15 21.80
C ASP A 181 7.24 7.42 20.95
N GLU A 182 6.21 7.72 20.15
CA GLU A 182 6.10 8.90 19.29
C GLU A 182 4.77 9.67 19.53
N PRO A 183 4.60 10.34 20.69
CA PRO A 183 3.31 10.89 21.12
C PRO A 183 2.66 11.86 20.13
N ASP A 184 3.45 12.67 19.43
CA ASP A 184 2.95 13.61 18.41
C ASP A 184 2.33 12.87 17.23
N THR A 185 3.02 11.83 16.75
CA THR A 185 2.50 10.96 15.68
C THR A 185 1.27 10.19 16.16
N GLY A 186 1.27 9.72 17.41
CA GLY A 186 0.13 9.05 18.04
C GLY A 186 -1.12 9.95 18.14
N ARG A 187 -0.97 11.22 18.51
CA ARG A 187 -2.07 12.20 18.54
C ARG A 187 -2.61 12.50 17.14
N THR A 188 -1.73 12.75 16.17
CA THR A 188 -2.15 12.95 14.77
C THR A 188 -2.86 11.71 14.21
N LEU A 189 -2.41 10.51 14.56
CA LEU A 189 -3.10 9.28 14.18
C LEU A 189 -4.51 9.24 14.76
N LEU A 190 -4.68 9.50 16.06
CA LEU A 190 -6.00 9.51 16.71
C LEU A 190 -6.97 10.52 16.05
N GLU A 191 -6.50 11.73 15.78
CA GLU A 191 -7.27 12.79 15.11
C GLU A 191 -7.73 12.36 13.70
N ARG A 192 -6.79 11.91 12.87
CA ARG A 192 -7.09 11.48 11.49
C ARG A 192 -7.96 10.24 11.43
N SER A 193 -7.74 9.28 12.32
CA SER A 193 -8.57 8.09 12.43
C SER A 193 -10.01 8.43 12.81
N THR A 194 -10.21 9.37 13.74
CA THR A 194 -11.55 9.84 14.13
C THR A 194 -12.24 10.54 12.96
N ALA A 195 -11.56 11.48 12.29
CA ALA A 195 -12.11 12.17 11.12
C ALA A 195 -12.49 11.21 9.97
N LEU A 196 -11.67 10.18 9.72
CA LEU A 196 -11.97 9.17 8.70
C LEU A 196 -13.20 8.32 9.05
N LEU A 197 -13.38 7.96 10.33
CA LEU A 197 -14.57 7.24 10.79
C LEU A 197 -15.85 8.03 10.51
N ASP A 198 -15.82 9.35 10.73
CA ASP A 198 -16.95 10.26 10.52
C ASP A 198 -17.23 10.51 9.03
N SER A 199 -16.20 10.50 8.17
CA SER A 199 -16.31 10.83 6.74
C SER A 199 -17.08 9.81 5.89
N GLY A 200 -17.20 8.56 6.34
CA GLY A 200 -17.90 7.50 5.61
C GLY A 200 -17.15 6.88 4.40
N GLY A 201 -16.04 7.47 3.94
CA GLY A 201 -15.39 7.16 2.66
C GLY A 201 -14.51 5.90 2.59
N VAL A 202 -14.39 5.14 3.69
CA VAL A 202 -13.53 3.96 3.79
C VAL A 202 -14.33 2.66 3.74
N SER A 203 -13.66 1.55 3.41
CA SER A 203 -14.25 0.22 3.39
C SER A 203 -14.73 -0.22 4.78
N ALA A 204 -15.64 -1.20 4.82
CA ALA A 204 -16.13 -1.77 6.08
C ALA A 204 -15.00 -2.42 6.91
N GLN A 205 -13.99 -2.99 6.25
CA GLN A 205 -12.81 -3.53 6.93
C GLN A 205 -11.98 -2.41 7.56
N SER A 206 -11.63 -1.37 6.79
CA SER A 206 -10.86 -0.25 7.31
C SER A 206 -11.60 0.51 8.41
N ARG A 207 -12.94 0.57 8.39
CA ARG A 207 -13.72 1.09 9.52
C ARG A 207 -13.50 0.28 10.80
N ARG A 208 -13.48 -1.06 10.74
CA ARG A 208 -13.20 -1.91 11.92
C ARG A 208 -11.77 -1.72 12.43
N GLU A 209 -10.80 -1.66 11.53
CA GLU A 209 -9.38 -1.42 11.84
C GLU A 209 -9.18 -0.05 12.50
N LEU A 210 -9.79 1.01 11.95
CA LEU A 210 -9.79 2.35 12.55
C LEU A 210 -10.41 2.37 13.95
N THR A 211 -11.55 1.71 14.15
CA THR A 211 -12.16 1.60 15.49
C THR A 211 -11.22 0.90 16.47
N SER A 212 -10.54 -0.17 16.04
CA SER A 212 -9.55 -0.88 16.86
C SER A 212 -8.34 0.01 17.20
N ILE A 213 -7.85 0.80 16.24
CA ILE A 213 -6.77 1.79 16.46
C ILE A 213 -7.20 2.83 17.50
N VAL A 214 -8.34 3.51 17.28
CA VAL A 214 -8.84 4.56 18.17
C VAL A 214 -9.05 4.04 19.59
N TYR A 215 -9.63 2.84 19.71
CA TYR A 215 -9.82 2.19 21.00
C TYR A 215 -8.49 1.94 21.72
N SER A 216 -7.50 1.38 21.02
CA SER A 216 -6.20 1.06 21.60
C SER A 216 -5.45 2.31 22.04
N LEU A 217 -5.40 3.35 21.20
CA LEU A 217 -4.73 4.62 21.53
C LEU A 217 -5.36 5.29 22.76
N ARG A 218 -6.69 5.28 22.88
CA ARG A 218 -7.39 5.82 24.06
C ARG A 218 -7.12 4.98 25.31
N ALA A 219 -7.11 3.66 25.20
CA ALA A 219 -6.80 2.76 26.30
C ALA A 219 -5.36 2.96 26.80
N ASP A 220 -4.44 3.26 25.89
CA ASP A 220 -3.03 3.56 26.18
C ASP A 220 -2.81 5.01 26.69
N GLY A 221 -3.88 5.80 26.86
CA GLY A 221 -3.83 7.13 27.46
C GLY A 221 -3.57 8.28 26.49
N LEU A 222 -3.57 8.05 25.17
CA LEU A 222 -3.53 9.12 24.19
C LEU A 222 -4.92 9.77 24.07
N THR A 223 -5.03 11.02 24.54
CA THR A 223 -6.19 11.88 24.31
C THR A 223 -5.94 12.74 23.07
N GLY A 224 -6.95 12.92 22.21
CA GLY A 224 -6.86 13.83 21.07
C GLY A 224 -6.55 15.26 21.54
N THR A 225 -6.07 16.13 20.64
CA THR A 225 -6.00 17.55 21.00
C THR A 225 -7.40 18.00 21.38
N GLY A 226 -7.63 18.24 22.68
CA GLY A 226 -8.86 18.87 23.12
C GLY A 226 -8.96 20.19 22.39
N THR A 227 -9.86 20.28 21.41
CA THR A 227 -10.40 21.57 20.99
C THR A 227 -11.21 22.07 22.18
N GLY A 228 -10.51 22.75 23.08
CA GLY A 228 -11.14 23.66 24.00
C GLY A 228 -11.80 24.77 23.18
N ARG A 229 -13.13 24.83 23.32
CA ARG A 229 -14.09 25.83 22.82
C ARG A 229 -14.69 25.55 21.46
#